data_AF-A0A0E2HPR4-F1
#
_entry.id   AF-A0A0E2HPR4-F1
#
_cell.length_a   1.000
_cell.length_b   1.000
_cell.length_c   1.000
_cell.angle_alpha   90.00
_cell.angle_beta   90.00
_cell.angle_gamma   90.00
#
_symmetry.space_group_name_H-M   'P 1'
#
loop_
_entity.id
_entity.type
_entity.pdbx_description
1 polymer ?
#
loop_
_entity_poly.entity_id
_entity_poly.type
_entity_poly.pdbx_seq_one_letter_code
_entity_poly.pdbx_strand_id
1 'polypeptide(L)'
;MITYKQLSLADIFTDCQNKFDNDKYKFLSLLDETIDLDEIVPASFVSHFHAATGRPRRHLLYPLLKALLLQLIFSIPTVSLLIIFLKYSQELRDFCGFDVLPDASKFTRFKQDFLLDLQSLFDRLVDLTEPICQKIDAEKAAMLLFDTSGIEAWVTENNPKYANSIIKQLKAFKKAKKLDDSYDPYKAAYASMPSHAAANPAIQQMYINGHFCYVFKFGIITNGLGIVRDITFYNKDFLKAHPEIPVEKKYDSPDEDKSLADSKALIPVLKDFFLKHPLINPKIFLGDAAFDSVEIYKYLLLEAPFEKAYIPLNGRLSLPESGCPLNAEGIPCCPK
;
A
#
# COMPACT_ATOMS: atom_id res chain seq x y z
N MET A 1 -48.02 6.61 -0.57
CA MET A 1 -46.88 5.69 -0.47
C MET A 1 -45.63 6.50 -0.76
N ILE A 2 -44.78 6.74 0.24
CA ILE A 2 -43.46 7.32 -0.01
C ILE A 2 -42.65 6.19 -0.64
N THR A 3 -42.34 6.29 -1.93
CA THR A 3 -41.40 5.41 -2.61
C THR A 3 -40.03 5.69 -2.01
N TYR A 4 -39.53 4.76 -1.19
CA TYR A 4 -38.16 4.84 -0.69
C TYR A 4 -37.23 4.72 -1.90
N LYS A 5 -36.60 5.84 -2.28
CA LYS A 5 -35.55 5.85 -3.30
C LYS A 5 -34.37 5.08 -2.70
N GLN A 6 -34.12 3.87 -3.20
CA GLN A 6 -32.90 3.14 -2.88
C GLN A 6 -31.73 3.98 -3.38
N LEU A 7 -30.91 4.48 -2.45
CA LEU A 7 -29.72 5.25 -2.78
C LEU A 7 -28.63 4.30 -3.25
N SER A 8 -28.00 4.60 -4.39
CA SER A 8 -26.78 3.92 -4.81
C SER A 8 -25.57 4.45 -4.07
N LEU A 9 -24.44 3.72 -4.08
CA LEU A 9 -23.17 4.21 -3.53
C LEU A 9 -22.74 5.54 -4.21
N ALA A 10 -23.00 5.68 -5.51
CA ALA A 10 -22.72 6.91 -6.24
C ALA A 10 -23.56 8.09 -5.73
N ASP A 11 -24.83 7.87 -5.37
CA ASP A 11 -25.66 8.89 -4.75
C ASP A 11 -25.13 9.30 -3.38
N ILE A 12 -24.69 8.34 -2.55
CA ILE A 12 -24.11 8.60 -1.23
C ILE A 12 -22.79 9.37 -1.35
N PHE A 13 -21.90 8.93 -2.24
CA PHE A 13 -20.64 9.61 -2.49
C PHE A 13 -20.86 11.05 -2.99
N THR A 14 -21.79 11.23 -3.93
CA THR A 14 -22.16 12.55 -4.47
C THR A 14 -22.74 13.45 -3.39
N ASP A 15 -23.60 12.92 -2.50
CA ASP A 15 -24.14 13.69 -1.36
C ASP A 15 -23.05 14.06 -0.35
N CYS A 16 -22.15 13.14 -0.02
CA CYS A 16 -20.98 13.43 0.82
C CYS A 16 -20.08 14.50 0.20
N GLN A 17 -19.80 14.41 -1.10
CA GLN A 17 -19.01 15.40 -1.83
C GLN A 17 -19.71 16.76 -1.85
N ASN A 18 -21.01 16.79 -2.13
CA ASN A 18 -21.80 18.02 -2.11
C ASN A 18 -21.80 18.68 -0.73
N LYS A 19 -21.92 17.90 0.35
CA LYS A 19 -21.80 18.40 1.73
C LYS A 19 -20.39 18.93 1.99
N PHE A 20 -19.36 18.20 1.59
CA PHE A 20 -17.98 18.65 1.74
C PHE A 20 -17.72 20.00 1.06
N ASP A 21 -18.22 20.17 -0.16
CA ASP A 21 -18.00 21.38 -0.96
C ASP A 21 -18.87 22.56 -0.49
N ASN A 22 -20.14 22.31 -0.16
CA ASN A 22 -21.14 23.36 0.03
C ASN A 22 -21.61 23.53 1.49
N ASP A 23 -21.46 22.52 2.36
CA ASP A 23 -21.95 22.53 3.74
C ASP A 23 -20.99 21.80 4.69
N LYS A 24 -19.87 22.47 4.98
CA LYS A 24 -18.79 21.92 5.82
C LYS A 24 -19.25 21.56 7.24
N TYR A 25 -20.25 22.26 7.78
CA TYR A 25 -20.79 21.95 9.11
C TYR A 25 -21.54 20.63 9.11
N LYS A 26 -22.40 20.42 8.11
CA LYS A 26 -23.11 19.16 7.94
C LYS A 26 -22.14 18.01 7.61
N PHE A 27 -21.06 18.30 6.89
CA PHE A 27 -20.00 17.32 6.67
C PHE A 27 -19.30 16.92 7.97
N LEU A 28 -18.92 17.87 8.84
CA LEU A 28 -18.34 17.54 10.15
C LEU A 28 -19.31 16.77 11.04
N SER A 29 -20.60 17.15 11.03
CA SER A 29 -21.63 16.44 11.80
C SER A 29 -21.78 15.00 11.32
N LEU A 30 -21.76 14.78 9.99
CA LEU A 30 -21.78 13.44 9.41
C LEU A 30 -20.58 12.61 9.86
N LEU A 31 -19.37 13.19 9.91
CA LEU A 31 -18.19 12.47 10.40
C LEU A 31 -18.35 12.09 11.88
N ASP A 32 -18.88 12.97 12.72
CA ASP A 32 -19.06 12.71 14.15
C ASP A 32 -20.14 11.65 14.42
N GLU A 33 -21.18 11.60 13.58
CA GLU A 33 -22.25 10.59 13.66
C GLU A 33 -21.82 9.22 13.11
N THR A 34 -20.85 9.17 12.19
CA THR A 34 -20.49 7.94 11.47
C THR A 34 -19.18 7.31 11.90
N ILE A 35 -18.25 8.08 12.48
CA ILE A 35 -16.95 7.59 12.95
C ILE A 35 -17.00 7.40 14.47
N ASP A 36 -17.26 6.16 14.89
CA ASP A 36 -17.19 5.77 16.29
C ASP A 36 -15.75 5.39 16.69
N LEU A 37 -15.08 6.28 17.43
CA LEU A 37 -13.72 6.02 17.92
C LEU A 37 -13.67 4.99 19.06
N ASP A 38 -14.75 4.79 19.80
CA ASP A 38 -14.80 3.73 20.82
C ASP A 38 -14.82 2.35 20.15
N GLU A 39 -15.45 2.23 18.98
CA GLU A 39 -15.42 1.01 18.16
C GLU A 39 -14.08 0.84 17.43
N ILE A 40 -13.54 1.92 16.85
CA ILE A 40 -12.35 1.84 15.99
C ILE A 40 -11.06 1.64 16.81
N VAL A 41 -10.92 2.31 17.96
CA VAL A 41 -9.65 2.31 18.71
C VAL A 41 -9.54 1.05 19.58
N PRO A 42 -8.50 0.22 19.43
CA PRO A 42 -8.28 -0.95 20.29
C PRO A 42 -8.15 -0.57 21.77
N ALA A 43 -8.74 -1.37 22.67
CA ALA A 43 -8.62 -1.16 24.11
C ALA A 43 -7.16 -1.21 24.60
N SER A 44 -6.30 -1.96 23.92
CA SER A 44 -4.84 -1.97 24.14
C SER A 44 -4.22 -0.60 23.88
N PHE A 45 -4.62 0.09 22.80
CA PHE A 45 -4.15 1.44 22.51
C PHE A 45 -4.61 2.43 23.58
N VAL A 46 -5.89 2.40 23.97
CA VAL A 46 -6.40 3.25 25.05
C VAL A 46 -5.61 3.03 26.34
N SER A 47 -5.39 1.77 26.71
CA SER A 47 -4.64 1.40 27.92
C SER A 47 -3.19 1.86 27.86
N HIS A 48 -2.51 1.66 26.73
CA HIS A 48 -1.12 2.09 26.53
C HIS A 48 -1.01 3.63 26.56
N PHE A 49 -1.93 4.33 25.90
CA PHE A 49 -1.96 5.80 25.91
C PHE A 49 -2.20 6.36 27.32
N HIS A 50 -3.01 5.70 28.16
CA HIS A 50 -3.28 6.15 29.52
C HIS A 50 -2.35 5.56 30.58
N ALA A 51 -1.41 4.69 30.21
CA ALA A 51 -0.42 4.12 31.12
C ALA A 51 0.36 5.22 31.85
N ALA A 52 0.60 5.01 33.15
CA ALA A 52 1.23 5.99 34.02
C ALA A 52 2.67 6.30 33.58
N THR A 53 2.92 7.54 33.14
CA THR A 53 4.25 8.02 32.74
C THR A 53 4.87 8.99 33.75
N GLY A 54 4.33 9.03 34.97
CA GLY A 54 4.77 9.94 36.05
C GLY A 54 4.33 11.39 35.88
N ARG A 55 3.70 11.77 34.76
CA ARG A 55 3.08 13.09 34.54
C ARG A 55 1.72 12.92 33.85
N PRO A 56 0.68 13.67 34.26
CA PRO A 56 -0.61 13.61 33.58
C PRO A 56 -0.45 14.13 32.14
N ARG A 57 -0.99 13.38 31.17
CA ARG A 57 -1.03 13.81 29.77
C ARG A 57 -2.02 14.95 29.63
N ARG A 58 -1.57 16.08 29.08
CA ARG A 58 -2.41 17.27 28.84
C ARG A 58 -3.40 17.08 27.68
N HIS A 59 -3.01 16.34 26.64
CA HIS A 59 -3.83 16.11 25.46
C HIS A 59 -4.36 14.68 25.47
N LEU A 60 -5.65 14.54 25.13
CA LEU A 60 -6.37 13.27 25.11
C LEU A 60 -6.15 12.52 23.77
N LEU A 61 -6.37 11.21 23.79
CA LEU A 61 -6.19 10.33 22.63
C LEU A 61 -7.12 10.69 21.47
N TYR A 62 -8.42 10.75 21.73
CA TYR A 62 -9.43 10.95 20.68
C TYR A 62 -9.31 12.29 19.97
N PRO A 63 -9.06 13.43 20.66
CA PRO A 63 -8.77 14.68 19.97
C PRO A 63 -7.55 14.63 19.05
N LEU A 64 -6.47 13.94 19.44
CA LEU A 64 -5.31 13.75 18.58
C LEU A 64 -5.66 12.91 17.35
N LEU A 65 -6.43 11.82 17.52
CA LEU A 65 -6.88 10.97 16.42
C LEU A 65 -7.84 11.72 15.47
N LYS A 66 -8.88 12.39 15.99
CA LYS A 66 -9.80 13.21 15.20
C LYS A 66 -9.07 14.26 14.38
N ALA A 67 -8.08 14.94 14.97
CA ALA A 67 -7.28 15.94 14.26
C ALA A 67 -6.45 15.34 13.11
N LEU A 68 -5.90 14.14 13.30
CA LEU A 68 -5.15 13.44 12.26
C LEU A 68 -6.06 12.87 11.17
N LEU A 69 -7.23 12.35 11.53
CA LEU A 69 -8.26 11.93 10.56
C LEU A 69 -8.73 13.12 9.72
N LEU A 70 -9.01 14.24 10.37
CA LEU A 70 -9.35 15.51 9.73
C LEU A 70 -8.23 15.97 8.79
N GLN A 71 -6.97 15.85 9.22
CA GLN A 71 -5.81 16.13 8.37
C GLN A 71 -5.84 15.32 7.08
N LEU A 72 -6.14 14.03 7.15
CA LEU A 72 -6.19 13.12 6.01
C LEU A 72 -7.39 13.39 5.11
N ILE A 73 -8.59 13.53 5.68
CA ILE A 73 -9.84 13.77 4.94
C ILE A 73 -9.77 15.07 4.14
N PHE A 74 -9.27 16.16 4.75
CA PHE A 74 -9.12 17.44 4.07
C PHE A 74 -7.80 17.55 3.28
N SER A 75 -7.00 16.48 3.19
CA SER A 75 -5.71 16.46 2.51
C SER A 75 -4.78 17.61 2.94
N ILE A 76 -4.76 17.92 4.24
CA ILE A 76 -3.95 19.01 4.79
C ILE A 76 -2.47 18.58 4.80
N PRO A 77 -1.59 19.23 4.01
CA PRO A 77 -0.26 18.72 3.71
C PRO A 77 0.70 18.66 4.90
N THR A 78 0.52 19.51 5.93
CA THR A 78 1.45 19.58 7.06
C THR A 78 0.73 19.74 8.39
N VAL A 79 1.37 19.23 9.45
CA VAL A 79 0.90 19.40 10.84
C VAL A 79 0.86 20.89 11.22
N SER A 80 1.81 21.70 10.75
CA SER A 80 1.81 23.15 10.99
C SER A 80 0.56 23.81 10.40
N LEU A 81 0.15 23.42 9.19
CA LEU A 81 -1.05 23.94 8.57
C LEU A 81 -2.32 23.43 9.26
N LEU A 82 -2.35 22.18 9.70
CA LEU A 82 -3.44 21.64 10.54
C LEU A 82 -3.61 22.48 11.80
N ILE A 83 -2.52 22.81 12.50
CA ILE A 83 -2.55 23.64 13.71
C ILE A 83 -3.07 25.04 13.39
N ILE A 84 -2.72 25.63 12.24
CA ILE A 84 -3.26 26.92 11.80
C ILE A 84 -4.78 26.82 11.59
N PHE A 85 -5.27 25.80 10.89
CA PHE A 85 -6.71 25.59 10.71
C PHE A 85 -7.43 25.43 12.05
N LEU A 86 -6.91 24.58 12.92
CA LEU A 86 -7.44 24.41 14.28
C LEU A 86 -7.32 25.70 15.10
N LYS A 87 -6.35 26.58 14.86
CA LYS A 87 -6.25 27.86 15.59
C LYS A 87 -7.29 28.89 15.12
N TYR A 88 -7.68 28.87 13.85
CA TYR A 88 -8.57 29.88 13.29
C TYR A 88 -10.02 29.43 13.09
N SER A 89 -10.31 28.13 13.09
CA SER A 89 -11.68 27.61 13.06
C SER A 89 -12.06 27.02 14.42
N GLN A 90 -13.06 27.61 15.07
CA GLN A 90 -13.61 27.08 16.32
C GLN A 90 -14.30 25.73 16.07
N GLU A 91 -14.96 25.61 14.92
CA GLU A 91 -15.71 24.43 14.49
C GLU A 91 -14.82 23.19 14.40
N LEU A 92 -13.64 23.32 13.79
CA LEU A 92 -12.68 22.21 13.70
C LEU A 92 -12.08 21.88 15.07
N ARG A 93 -11.92 22.86 15.97
CA ARG A 93 -11.49 22.60 17.36
C ARG A 93 -12.53 21.84 18.14
N ASP A 94 -13.78 22.26 18.03
CA ASP A 94 -14.91 21.68 18.74
C ASP A 94 -15.15 20.25 18.27
N PHE A 95 -15.12 20.03 16.94
CA PHE A 95 -15.17 18.69 16.36
C PHE A 95 -14.08 17.77 16.92
N CYS A 96 -12.84 18.26 17.01
CA CYS A 96 -11.75 17.48 17.59
C CYS A 96 -11.87 17.33 19.12
N GLY A 97 -12.51 18.27 19.82
CA GLY A 97 -12.55 18.31 21.28
C GLY A 97 -11.26 18.82 21.93
N PHE A 98 -10.64 19.86 21.36
CA PHE A 98 -9.44 20.48 21.96
C PHE A 98 -9.77 21.71 22.82
N ASP A 99 -9.50 21.61 24.12
CA ASP A 99 -9.45 22.79 25.01
C ASP A 99 -8.16 23.59 24.80
N VAL A 100 -7.05 22.89 24.59
CA VAL A 100 -5.74 23.46 24.30
C VAL A 100 -5.11 22.74 23.13
N LEU A 101 -4.72 23.52 22.12
CA LEU A 101 -4.08 22.99 20.93
C LEU A 101 -2.67 22.44 21.23
N PRO A 102 -2.37 21.21 20.78
CA PRO A 102 -1.02 20.68 20.81
C PRO A 102 -0.13 21.38 19.79
N ASP A 103 1.16 21.48 20.10
CA ASP A 103 2.17 21.94 19.14
C ASP A 103 2.55 20.85 18.13
N ALA A 104 3.32 21.23 17.11
CA ALA A 104 3.76 20.29 16.07
C ALA A 104 4.61 19.14 16.63
N SER A 105 5.43 19.41 17.65
CA SER A 105 6.27 18.38 18.27
C SER A 105 5.44 17.32 18.97
N LYS A 106 4.30 17.69 19.54
CA LYS A 106 3.39 16.77 20.21
C LYS A 106 2.72 15.80 19.23
N PHE A 107 2.29 16.28 18.06
CA PHE A 107 1.79 15.41 17.00
C PHE A 107 2.88 14.46 16.48
N THR A 108 4.10 14.95 16.29
CA THR A 108 5.22 14.10 15.85
C THR A 108 5.52 12.99 16.86
N ARG A 109 5.65 13.34 18.14
CA ARG A 109 5.85 12.35 19.22
C ARG A 109 4.69 11.37 19.31
N PHE A 110 3.45 11.84 19.19
CA PHE A 110 2.30 10.93 19.18
C PHE A 110 2.38 9.88 18.06
N LYS A 111 2.70 10.29 16.82
CA LYS A 111 2.86 9.35 15.70
C LYS A 111 4.01 8.36 15.92
N GLN A 112 5.09 8.78 16.56
CA GLN A 112 6.28 7.96 16.80
C GLN A 112 6.09 7.00 18.00
N ASP A 113 5.65 7.53 19.13
CA ASP A 113 5.51 6.79 20.39
C ASP A 113 4.42 5.72 20.32
N PHE A 114 3.39 5.94 19.49
CA PHE A 114 2.22 5.06 19.34
C PHE A 114 2.14 4.42 17.94
N LEU A 115 3.27 4.27 17.25
CA LEU A 115 3.31 3.73 15.88
C LEU A 115 2.62 2.36 15.77
N LEU A 116 2.95 1.44 16.69
CA LEU A 116 2.36 0.08 16.71
C LEU A 116 0.87 0.10 17.07
N ASP A 117 0.46 1.02 17.94
CA ASP A 117 -0.95 1.16 18.29
C ASP A 117 -1.77 1.73 17.13
N LEU A 118 -1.20 2.69 16.37
CA LEU A 118 -1.79 3.20 15.14
C LEU A 118 -1.91 2.11 14.08
N GLN A 119 -0.88 1.25 13.95
CA GLN A 119 -0.95 0.08 13.07
C GLN A 119 -2.11 -0.84 13.47
N SER A 120 -2.22 -1.18 14.77
CA SER A 120 -3.32 -2.01 15.27
C SER A 120 -4.71 -1.39 15.06
N LEU A 121 -4.82 -0.06 15.13
CA LEU A 121 -6.06 0.65 14.78
C LEU A 121 -6.41 0.46 13.31
N PHE A 122 -5.44 0.59 12.40
CA PHE A 122 -5.66 0.38 10.97
C PHE A 122 -5.98 -1.08 10.64
N ASP A 123 -5.29 -2.04 11.27
CA ASP A 123 -5.61 -3.46 11.13
C ASP A 123 -7.07 -3.71 11.56
N ARG A 124 -7.49 -3.20 12.72
CA ARG A 124 -8.89 -3.33 13.20
C ARG A 124 -9.91 -2.71 12.25
N LEU A 125 -9.59 -1.59 11.60
CA LEU A 125 -10.48 -0.97 10.61
C LEU A 125 -10.78 -1.88 9.43
N VAL A 126 -9.87 -2.77 9.05
CA VAL A 126 -10.09 -3.74 7.97
C VAL A 126 -11.27 -4.65 8.33
N ASP A 127 -11.28 -5.21 9.54
CA ASP A 127 -12.34 -6.10 10.01
C ASP A 127 -13.68 -5.37 10.17
N LEU A 128 -13.66 -4.15 10.71
CA LEU A 128 -14.87 -3.33 10.89
C LEU A 128 -15.51 -2.92 9.56
N THR A 129 -14.68 -2.65 8.55
CA THR A 129 -15.16 -2.20 7.24
C THR A 129 -15.55 -3.36 6.32
N GLU A 130 -15.20 -4.60 6.65
CA GLU A 130 -15.54 -5.76 5.81
C GLU A 130 -17.07 -5.95 5.68
N PRO A 131 -17.87 -6.00 6.76
CA PRO A 131 -19.34 -6.08 6.64
C PRO A 131 -19.96 -4.90 5.89
N ILE A 132 -19.34 -3.72 5.97
CA ILE A 132 -19.78 -2.53 5.24
C ILE A 132 -19.55 -2.73 3.74
N CYS A 133 -18.36 -3.21 3.35
CA CYS A 133 -18.04 -3.52 1.96
C CYS A 133 -18.98 -4.59 1.38
N GLN A 134 -19.29 -5.64 2.15
CA GLN A 134 -20.24 -6.68 1.76
C GLN A 134 -21.66 -6.12 1.53
N LYS A 135 -22.10 -5.17 2.37
CA LYS A 135 -23.39 -4.48 2.20
C LYS A 135 -23.41 -3.55 0.99
N ILE A 136 -22.26 -2.94 0.64
CA ILE A 136 -22.13 -2.04 -0.50
C ILE A 136 -22.17 -2.83 -1.82
N ASP A 137 -21.33 -3.85 -1.94
CA ASP A 137 -21.20 -4.68 -3.14
C ASP A 137 -20.52 -6.00 -2.74
N ALA A 138 -21.33 -7.04 -2.50
CA ALA A 138 -20.84 -8.34 -2.06
C ALA A 138 -19.91 -9.00 -3.09
N GLU A 139 -20.15 -8.80 -4.39
CA GLU A 139 -19.31 -9.38 -5.44
C GLU A 139 -17.91 -8.75 -5.40
N LYS A 140 -17.82 -7.42 -5.35
CA LYS A 140 -16.54 -6.71 -5.26
C LYS A 140 -15.85 -6.91 -3.91
N ALA A 141 -16.60 -6.99 -2.81
CA ALA A 141 -16.04 -7.27 -1.50
C ALA A 141 -15.43 -8.67 -1.41
N ALA A 142 -15.99 -9.65 -2.14
CA ALA A 142 -15.45 -11.00 -2.25
C ALA A 142 -14.23 -11.12 -3.19
N MET A 143 -13.80 -10.04 -3.84
CA MET A 143 -12.56 -10.01 -4.63
C MET A 143 -11.40 -9.56 -3.76
N LEU A 144 -10.22 -10.15 -3.98
CA LEU A 144 -8.96 -9.71 -3.41
C LEU A 144 -7.94 -9.50 -4.53
N LEU A 145 -7.28 -8.35 -4.50
CA LEU A 145 -6.25 -7.96 -5.44
C LEU A 145 -4.95 -7.74 -4.70
N PHE A 146 -3.83 -8.09 -5.33
CA PHE A 146 -2.50 -7.83 -4.81
C PHE A 146 -1.64 -7.13 -5.87
N ASP A 147 -0.91 -6.13 -5.42
CA ASP A 147 0.09 -5.43 -6.23
C ASP A 147 1.28 -5.03 -5.34
N THR A 148 2.40 -4.63 -5.94
CA THR A 148 3.54 -4.06 -5.23
C THR A 148 3.76 -2.61 -5.60
N SER A 149 4.20 -1.83 -4.62
CA SER A 149 4.53 -0.42 -4.82
C SER A 149 5.72 -0.02 -3.93
N GLY A 150 6.11 1.25 -4.02
CA GLY A 150 7.26 1.77 -3.32
C GLY A 150 7.07 3.21 -2.89
N ILE A 151 7.46 3.53 -1.66
CA ILE A 151 7.54 4.92 -1.19
C ILE A 151 8.93 5.46 -1.49
N GLU A 152 9.02 6.45 -2.37
CA GLU A 152 10.29 7.12 -2.68
C GLU A 152 10.91 7.77 -1.44
N ALA A 153 12.16 7.44 -1.17
CA ALA A 153 12.88 7.97 -0.03
C ALA A 153 13.69 9.23 -0.39
N TRP A 154 13.90 10.12 0.58
CA TRP A 154 14.83 11.24 0.42
C TRP A 154 16.28 10.80 0.59
N VAL A 155 16.86 10.21 -0.46
CA VAL A 155 18.26 9.76 -0.50
C VAL A 155 19.03 10.33 -1.69
N THR A 156 20.35 10.36 -1.60
CA THR A 156 21.24 10.91 -2.64
C THR A 156 21.02 10.23 -4.00
N GLU A 157 20.74 8.92 -3.97
CA GLU A 157 20.57 8.08 -5.14
C GLU A 157 19.30 8.42 -5.94
N ASN A 158 18.29 9.01 -5.27
CA ASN A 158 17.06 9.53 -5.91
C ASN A 158 17.24 10.92 -6.52
N ASN A 159 18.40 11.54 -6.36
CA ASN A 159 18.70 12.77 -7.09
C ASN A 159 18.88 12.44 -8.57
N PRO A 160 18.14 13.06 -9.51
CA PRO A 160 18.29 12.80 -10.94
C PRO A 160 19.73 12.98 -11.45
N LYS A 161 20.54 13.82 -10.80
CA LYS A 161 21.97 14.00 -11.14
C LYS A 161 22.80 12.74 -10.88
N TYR A 162 22.46 11.93 -9.88
CA TYR A 162 23.17 10.71 -9.53
C TYR A 162 23.13 9.70 -10.68
N ALA A 163 21.94 9.23 -11.04
CA ALA A 163 21.77 8.29 -12.15
C ALA A 163 22.30 8.84 -13.49
N ASN A 164 22.04 10.12 -13.78
CA ASN A 164 22.53 10.76 -15.00
C ASN A 164 24.06 10.80 -15.12
N SER A 165 24.76 10.96 -13.99
CA SER A 165 26.23 10.94 -13.98
C SER A 165 26.78 9.58 -14.39
N ILE A 166 26.18 8.50 -13.87
CA ILE A 166 26.54 7.10 -14.17
C ILE A 166 26.22 6.79 -15.64
N ILE A 167 25.01 7.13 -16.11
CA ILE A 167 24.59 6.91 -17.50
C ILE A 167 25.53 7.65 -18.47
N LYS A 168 25.95 8.89 -18.15
CA LYS A 168 26.87 9.66 -18.99
C LYS A 168 28.25 8.99 -19.08
N GLN A 169 28.75 8.46 -17.97
CA GLN A 169 30.02 7.70 -17.95
C GLN A 169 29.92 6.44 -18.80
N LEU A 170 28.83 5.68 -18.68
CA LEU A 170 28.62 4.44 -19.46
C LEU A 170 28.41 4.71 -20.96
N LYS A 171 27.74 5.82 -21.33
CA LYS A 171 27.64 6.28 -22.73
C LYS A 171 29.01 6.65 -23.30
N ALA A 172 29.84 7.35 -22.52
CA ALA A 172 31.21 7.69 -22.93
C ALA A 172 32.08 6.42 -23.08
N PHE A 173 31.91 5.45 -22.18
CA PHE A 173 32.57 4.15 -22.25
C PHE A 173 32.17 3.37 -23.51
N LYS A 174 30.86 3.27 -23.83
CA LYS A 174 30.35 2.65 -25.07
C LYS A 174 31.03 3.25 -26.30
N LYS A 175 31.11 4.58 -26.37
CA LYS A 175 31.75 5.31 -27.47
C LYS A 175 33.26 5.06 -27.55
N ALA A 176 33.96 5.09 -26.42
CA ALA A 176 35.42 4.90 -26.39
C ALA A 176 35.83 3.46 -26.77
N LYS A 177 35.03 2.47 -26.38
CA LYS A 177 35.29 1.05 -26.66
C LYS A 177 34.67 0.54 -27.96
N LYS A 178 33.90 1.37 -28.68
CA LYS A 178 33.16 1.00 -29.90
C LYS A 178 32.33 -0.27 -29.71
N LEU A 179 31.67 -0.38 -28.55
CA LEU A 179 30.77 -1.50 -28.26
C LEU A 179 29.56 -1.45 -29.20
N ASP A 180 29.04 -2.62 -29.55
CA ASP A 180 27.90 -2.73 -30.45
C ASP A 180 26.58 -2.29 -29.78
N ASP A 181 25.50 -2.23 -30.57
CA ASP A 181 24.21 -1.72 -30.13
C ASP A 181 23.44 -2.63 -29.15
N SER A 182 23.88 -3.87 -28.96
CA SER A 182 23.46 -4.77 -27.89
C SER A 182 23.81 -4.24 -26.50
N TYR A 183 24.84 -3.38 -26.38
CA TYR A 183 25.15 -2.71 -25.13
C TYR A 183 24.19 -1.54 -24.88
N ASP A 184 23.27 -1.74 -23.94
CA ASP A 184 22.37 -0.72 -23.43
C ASP A 184 22.97 -0.03 -22.18
N PRO A 185 23.38 1.25 -22.29
CA PRO A 185 23.92 2.00 -21.15
C PRO A 185 22.94 2.16 -19.99
N TYR A 186 21.62 2.06 -20.22
CA TYR A 186 20.61 2.17 -19.18
C TYR A 186 20.51 0.89 -18.35
N LYS A 187 20.49 -0.28 -19.00
CA LYS A 187 20.56 -1.58 -18.29
C LYS A 187 21.88 -1.73 -17.52
N ALA A 188 23.00 -1.31 -18.13
CA ALA A 188 24.29 -1.29 -17.45
C ALA A 188 24.33 -0.30 -16.26
N ALA A 189 23.67 0.85 -16.38
CA ALA A 189 23.52 1.79 -15.27
C ALA A 189 22.71 1.17 -14.13
N TYR A 190 21.61 0.48 -14.45
CA TYR A 190 20.82 -0.25 -13.46
C TYR A 190 21.71 -1.25 -12.70
N ALA A 191 22.40 -2.14 -13.41
CA ALA A 191 23.26 -3.17 -12.84
C ALA A 191 24.38 -2.58 -11.95
N SER A 192 25.01 -1.49 -12.39
CA SER A 192 26.14 -0.85 -11.67
C SER A 192 25.76 -0.04 -10.43
N MET A 193 24.53 0.45 -10.34
CA MET A 193 24.07 1.19 -9.16
C MET A 193 23.91 0.27 -7.93
N PRO A 194 24.10 0.78 -6.70
CA PRO A 194 23.84 0.00 -5.49
C PRO A 194 22.43 -0.60 -5.46
N SER A 195 22.28 -1.82 -4.93
CA SER A 195 20.94 -2.44 -4.77
C SER A 195 20.13 -1.80 -3.64
N HIS A 196 20.77 -1.04 -2.76
CA HIS A 196 20.13 -0.31 -1.68
C HIS A 196 20.83 1.03 -1.45
N ALA A 197 20.11 1.98 -0.83
CA ALA A 197 20.69 3.28 -0.52
C ALA A 197 21.80 3.14 0.53
N ALA A 198 22.80 4.01 0.46
CA ALA A 198 23.88 4.05 1.44
C ALA A 198 23.38 4.45 2.85
N ALA A 199 22.34 5.30 2.90
CA ALA A 199 21.80 5.81 4.16
C ALA A 199 20.98 4.77 4.95
N ASN A 200 20.28 3.87 4.24
CA ASN A 200 19.48 2.83 4.87
C ASN A 200 19.30 1.63 3.91
N PRO A 201 19.80 0.44 4.28
CA PRO A 201 19.67 -0.77 3.46
C PRO A 201 18.22 -1.23 3.20
N ALA A 202 17.23 -0.76 3.97
CA ALA A 202 15.82 -1.05 3.73
C ALA A 202 15.24 -0.26 2.53
N ILE A 203 15.97 0.74 2.02
CA ILE A 203 15.61 1.50 0.84
C ILE A 203 16.26 0.81 -0.36
N GLN A 204 15.47 0.10 -1.15
CA GLN A 204 15.93 -0.74 -2.24
C GLN A 204 15.82 -0.03 -3.58
N GLN A 205 16.73 -0.34 -4.50
CA GLN A 205 16.68 0.14 -5.87
C GLN A 205 15.52 -0.55 -6.62
N MET A 206 14.68 0.23 -7.28
CA MET A 206 13.61 -0.23 -8.15
C MET A 206 13.60 0.53 -9.47
N TYR A 207 12.95 -0.07 -10.47
CA TYR A 207 12.61 0.58 -11.73
C TYR A 207 11.08 0.64 -11.81
N ILE A 208 10.53 1.85 -11.70
CA ILE A 208 9.08 2.09 -11.66
C ILE A 208 8.77 3.16 -12.71
N ASN A 209 7.76 2.95 -13.55
CA ASN A 209 7.27 3.92 -14.53
C ASN A 209 8.36 4.56 -15.43
N GLY A 210 9.40 3.80 -15.76
CA GLY A 210 10.45 4.26 -16.67
C GLY A 210 11.62 5.00 -16.00
N HIS A 211 11.62 5.17 -14.67
CA HIS A 211 12.71 5.82 -13.93
C HIS A 211 13.29 4.93 -12.83
N PHE A 212 14.56 5.19 -12.50
CA PHE A 212 15.25 4.57 -11.37
C PHE A 212 14.87 5.30 -10.09
N CYS A 213 14.49 4.55 -9.07
CA CYS A 213 14.19 5.09 -7.75
C CYS A 213 14.68 4.14 -6.66
N TYR A 214 14.87 4.70 -5.47
CA TYR A 214 15.23 4.02 -4.23
C TYR A 214 14.05 4.20 -3.29
N VAL A 215 13.40 3.10 -2.96
CA VAL A 215 12.08 3.11 -2.33
C VAL A 215 12.04 2.18 -1.12
N PHE A 216 11.13 2.46 -0.20
CA PHE A 216 10.62 1.43 0.71
C PHE A 216 9.59 0.60 -0.03
N LYS A 217 9.96 -0.62 -0.42
CA LYS A 217 9.09 -1.54 -1.15
C LYS A 217 8.04 -2.14 -0.23
N PHE A 218 6.80 -2.23 -0.71
CA PHE A 218 5.69 -2.85 0.00
C PHE A 218 4.73 -3.56 -0.94
N GLY A 219 4.07 -4.59 -0.44
CA GLY A 219 2.89 -5.20 -1.05
C GLY A 219 1.62 -4.50 -0.55
N ILE A 220 0.63 -4.36 -1.42
CA ILE A 220 -0.68 -3.82 -1.08
C ILE A 220 -1.77 -4.80 -1.49
N ILE A 221 -2.70 -5.03 -0.57
CA ILE A 221 -3.91 -5.82 -0.82
C ILE A 221 -5.09 -4.85 -0.87
N THR A 222 -5.95 -4.99 -1.89
CA THR A 222 -7.24 -4.30 -1.96
C THR A 222 -8.37 -5.27 -2.24
N ASN A 223 -9.62 -4.87 -1.97
CA ASN A 223 -10.79 -5.57 -2.49
C ASN A 223 -11.24 -5.01 -3.85
N GLY A 224 -12.25 -5.63 -4.47
CA GLY A 224 -12.79 -5.17 -5.76
C GLY A 224 -13.43 -3.77 -5.73
N LEU A 225 -13.67 -3.19 -4.55
CA LEU A 225 -14.11 -1.80 -4.38
C LEU A 225 -12.93 -0.80 -4.38
N GLY A 226 -11.69 -1.30 -4.41
CA GLY A 226 -10.48 -0.48 -4.28
C GLY A 226 -10.17 -0.07 -2.84
N ILE A 227 -10.83 -0.68 -1.85
CA ILE A 227 -10.55 -0.42 -0.43
C ILE A 227 -9.31 -1.21 -0.03
N VAL A 228 -8.34 -0.53 0.55
CA VAL A 228 -7.10 -1.14 1.05
C VAL A 228 -7.41 -2.06 2.22
N ARG A 229 -6.88 -3.28 2.14
CA ARG A 229 -7.04 -4.35 3.14
C ARG A 229 -5.76 -4.65 3.89
N ASP A 230 -4.61 -4.47 3.27
CA ASP A 230 -3.33 -4.61 3.95
C ASP A 230 -2.22 -3.86 3.20
N ILE A 231 -1.21 -3.41 3.93
CA ILE A 231 0.04 -2.87 3.40
C ILE A 231 1.18 -3.54 4.16
N THR A 232 1.95 -4.36 3.46
CA THR A 232 3.07 -5.12 4.03
C THR A 232 4.40 -4.63 3.48
N PHE A 233 5.24 -4.05 4.33
CA PHE A 233 6.58 -3.57 3.96
C PHE A 233 7.58 -4.73 3.91
N TYR A 234 8.39 -4.78 2.85
CA TYR A 234 9.43 -5.82 2.67
C TYR A 234 10.71 -5.46 3.41
N ASN A 235 10.57 -5.17 4.70
CA ASN A 235 11.67 -4.80 5.58
C ASN A 235 12.42 -6.05 6.06
N LYS A 236 13.48 -5.84 6.86
CA LYS A 236 14.29 -6.94 7.39
C LYS A 236 13.49 -7.91 8.26
N ASP A 237 12.49 -7.42 8.98
CA ASP A 237 11.69 -8.25 9.88
C ASP A 237 10.76 -9.16 9.08
N PHE A 238 10.14 -8.65 8.01
CA PHE A 238 9.35 -9.44 7.07
C PHE A 238 10.18 -10.52 6.38
N LEU A 239 11.34 -10.17 5.83
CA LEU A 239 12.23 -11.14 5.19
C LEU A 239 12.78 -12.18 6.17
N LYS A 240 12.92 -11.84 7.46
CA LYS A 240 13.31 -12.77 8.51
C LYS A 240 12.15 -13.71 8.91
N ALA A 241 10.92 -13.21 8.89
CA ALA A 241 9.72 -14.01 9.14
C ALA A 241 9.43 -15.01 8.01
N HIS A 242 9.82 -14.66 6.77
CA HIS A 242 9.62 -15.47 5.57
C HIS A 242 10.95 -15.86 4.90
N PRO A 243 11.75 -16.76 5.51
CA PRO A 243 13.03 -17.20 4.95
C PRO A 243 12.90 -17.94 3.61
N GLU A 244 11.69 -18.38 3.24
CA GLU A 244 11.36 -18.92 1.93
C GLU A 244 11.49 -17.89 0.80
N ILE A 245 11.49 -16.58 1.10
CA ILE A 245 11.74 -15.53 0.12
C ILE A 245 13.25 -15.47 -0.12
N PRO A 246 13.76 -15.89 -1.30
CA PRO A 246 15.18 -15.84 -1.57
C PRO A 246 15.69 -14.39 -1.60
N VAL A 247 16.79 -14.12 -0.90
CA VAL A 247 17.50 -12.83 -0.98
C VAL A 247 17.94 -12.59 -2.42
N GLU A 248 17.47 -11.50 -3.02
CA GLU A 248 17.64 -11.20 -4.44
C GLU A 248 19.11 -11.27 -4.88
N LYS A 249 19.37 -12.03 -5.95
CA LYS A 249 20.50 -11.77 -6.85
C LYS A 249 19.98 -10.85 -7.94
N LYS A 250 20.57 -9.67 -8.05
CA LYS A 250 20.27 -8.69 -9.09
C LYS A 250 20.47 -9.31 -10.48
N TYR A 251 19.44 -9.33 -11.31
CA TYR A 251 19.55 -9.73 -12.71
C TYR A 251 19.87 -8.51 -13.59
N ASP A 252 20.26 -8.76 -14.85
CA ASP A 252 20.62 -7.69 -15.78
C ASP A 252 19.40 -6.92 -16.32
N SER A 253 18.17 -7.38 -16.02
CA SER A 253 16.90 -6.85 -16.52
C SER A 253 16.01 -6.33 -15.39
N PRO A 254 15.76 -5.01 -15.29
CA PRO A 254 14.94 -4.43 -14.22
C PRO A 254 13.50 -4.95 -14.17
N ASP A 255 12.91 -5.25 -15.34
CA ASP A 255 11.53 -5.73 -15.43
C ASP A 255 11.40 -7.19 -14.93
N GLU A 256 12.44 -8.00 -15.14
CA GLU A 256 12.48 -9.39 -14.67
C GLU A 256 12.72 -9.43 -13.17
N ASP A 257 13.62 -8.58 -12.66
CA ASP A 257 13.84 -8.40 -11.21
C ASP A 257 12.54 -8.02 -10.50
N LYS A 258 11.78 -7.05 -11.05
CA LYS A 258 10.50 -6.64 -10.47
C LYS A 258 9.48 -7.79 -10.45
N SER A 259 9.26 -8.44 -11.59
CA SER A 259 8.25 -9.52 -11.72
C SER A 259 8.57 -10.73 -10.82
N LEU A 260 9.85 -11.11 -10.70
CA LEU A 260 10.28 -12.21 -9.84
C LEU A 260 10.15 -11.87 -8.35
N ALA A 261 10.45 -10.64 -7.97
CA ALA A 261 10.30 -10.19 -6.59
C ALA A 261 8.82 -10.16 -6.16
N ASP A 262 7.94 -9.70 -7.06
CA ASP A 262 6.52 -9.54 -6.77
C ASP A 262 5.81 -10.89 -6.64
N SER A 263 6.11 -11.85 -7.53
CA SER A 263 5.55 -13.20 -7.47
C SER A 263 5.94 -13.98 -6.21
N LYS A 264 7.17 -13.80 -5.73
CA LYS A 264 7.67 -14.47 -4.51
C LYS A 264 7.05 -13.91 -3.23
N ALA A 265 6.69 -12.63 -3.22
CA ALA A 265 6.10 -11.99 -2.05
C ALA A 265 4.61 -12.28 -1.88
N LEU A 266 3.90 -12.63 -2.96
CA LEU A 266 2.44 -12.84 -2.96
C LEU A 266 1.97 -13.83 -1.87
N ILE A 267 2.53 -15.05 -1.87
CA ILE A 267 2.07 -16.11 -0.95
C ILE A 267 2.33 -15.73 0.52
N PRO A 268 3.54 -15.31 0.94
CA PRO A 268 3.81 -14.79 2.27
C PRO A 268 2.83 -13.71 2.72
N VAL A 269 2.61 -12.70 1.87
CA VAL A 269 1.72 -11.58 2.19
C VAL A 269 0.27 -12.04 2.37
N LEU A 270 -0.22 -12.95 1.53
CA LEU A 270 -1.56 -13.53 1.69
C LEU A 270 -1.69 -14.36 2.98
N LYS A 271 -0.66 -15.13 3.35
CA LYS A 271 -0.68 -15.92 4.60
C LYS A 271 -0.78 -15.02 5.82
N ASP A 272 0.06 -13.97 5.87
CA ASP A 272 0.04 -13.00 6.96
C ASP A 272 -1.30 -12.26 7.02
N PHE A 273 -1.86 -11.88 5.86
CA PHE A 273 -3.17 -11.24 5.78
C PHE A 273 -4.29 -12.10 6.35
N PHE A 274 -4.38 -13.38 5.97
CA PHE A 274 -5.44 -14.27 6.48
C PHE A 274 -5.23 -14.64 7.95
N LEU A 275 -3.99 -14.68 8.42
CA LEU A 275 -3.70 -14.86 9.84
C LEU A 275 -4.15 -13.64 10.66
N LYS A 276 -3.91 -12.44 10.12
CA LYS A 276 -4.31 -11.17 10.73
C LYS A 276 -5.83 -10.98 10.71
N HIS A 277 -6.49 -11.37 9.61
CA HIS A 277 -7.93 -11.19 9.38
C HIS A 277 -8.65 -12.52 9.09
N PRO A 278 -8.81 -13.40 10.09
CA PRO A 278 -9.32 -14.77 9.88
C PRO A 278 -10.79 -14.83 9.46
N LEU A 279 -11.54 -13.73 9.62
CA LEU A 279 -12.95 -13.66 9.23
C LEU A 279 -13.16 -13.19 7.78
N ILE A 280 -12.11 -12.68 7.13
CA ILE A 280 -12.19 -12.23 5.74
C ILE A 280 -12.04 -13.44 4.83
N ASN A 281 -13.08 -13.71 4.04
CA ASN A 281 -13.19 -14.91 3.21
C ASN A 281 -13.43 -14.53 1.73
N PRO A 282 -12.40 -14.03 1.03
CA PRO A 282 -12.53 -13.64 -0.36
C PRO A 282 -12.68 -14.89 -1.24
N LYS A 283 -13.51 -14.77 -2.28
CA LYS A 283 -13.82 -15.88 -3.20
C LYS A 283 -13.03 -15.80 -4.49
N ILE A 284 -12.60 -14.60 -4.86
CA ILE A 284 -11.98 -14.34 -6.15
C ILE A 284 -10.64 -13.66 -5.92
N PHE A 285 -9.58 -14.21 -6.49
CA PHE A 285 -8.29 -13.54 -6.59
C PHE A 285 -8.15 -12.90 -7.97
N LEU A 286 -7.68 -11.64 -8.01
CA LEU A 286 -7.28 -10.96 -9.24
C LEU A 286 -5.80 -10.56 -9.12
N GLY A 287 -5.02 -10.82 -10.15
CA GLY A 287 -3.60 -10.53 -10.16
C GLY A 287 -3.07 -10.15 -11.53
N ASP A 288 -1.89 -9.55 -11.56
CA ASP A 288 -1.14 -9.28 -12.79
C ASP A 288 -0.50 -10.57 -13.36
N ALA A 289 -0.18 -10.57 -14.65
CA ALA A 289 0.47 -11.67 -15.37
C ALA A 289 1.78 -12.14 -14.72
N ALA A 290 2.44 -11.28 -13.93
CA ALA A 290 3.60 -11.68 -13.12
C ALA A 290 3.31 -12.85 -12.16
N PHE A 291 2.04 -13.10 -11.82
CA PHE A 291 1.61 -14.18 -10.93
C PHE A 291 1.21 -15.47 -11.66
N ASP A 292 1.35 -15.53 -12.98
CA ASP A 292 1.03 -16.71 -13.78
C ASP A 292 2.07 -17.82 -13.55
N SER A 293 1.91 -18.59 -12.48
CA SER A 293 2.77 -19.72 -12.16
C SER A 293 1.99 -20.88 -11.52
N VAL A 294 2.43 -22.10 -11.78
CA VAL A 294 1.79 -23.32 -11.25
C VAL A 294 1.78 -23.32 -9.72
N GLU A 295 2.86 -22.87 -9.09
CA GLU A 295 2.99 -22.79 -7.63
C GLU A 295 1.99 -21.82 -7.02
N ILE A 296 1.78 -20.65 -7.65
CA ILE A 296 0.81 -19.66 -7.22
C ILE A 296 -0.61 -20.19 -7.37
N TYR A 297 -0.98 -20.76 -8.52
CA TYR A 297 -2.30 -21.36 -8.71
C TYR A 297 -2.60 -22.49 -7.70
N LYS A 298 -1.59 -23.32 -7.41
CA LYS A 298 -1.73 -24.39 -6.42
C LYS A 298 -2.10 -23.83 -5.05
N TYR A 299 -1.37 -22.81 -4.58
CA TYR A 299 -1.69 -22.16 -3.31
C TYR A 299 -3.07 -21.50 -3.35
N LEU A 300 -3.34 -20.68 -4.37
CA LEU A 300 -4.59 -19.91 -4.46
C LEU A 300 -5.84 -20.80 -4.48
N LEU A 301 -5.82 -21.91 -5.21
CA LEU A 301 -7.01 -22.73 -5.45
C LEU A 301 -7.12 -23.97 -4.55
N LEU A 302 -6.03 -24.42 -3.92
CA LEU A 302 -6.03 -25.62 -3.06
C LEU A 302 -5.80 -25.31 -1.58
N GLU A 303 -5.16 -24.20 -1.23
CA GLU A 303 -4.78 -23.88 0.15
C GLU A 303 -5.44 -22.61 0.69
N ALA A 304 -5.59 -21.58 -0.15
CA ALA A 304 -6.20 -20.30 0.20
C ALA A 304 -7.74 -20.35 0.05
N PRO A 305 -8.49 -19.42 0.65
CA PRO A 305 -9.97 -19.41 0.63
C PRO A 305 -10.61 -19.07 -0.74
N PHE A 306 -9.83 -18.99 -1.82
CA PHE A 306 -10.35 -18.59 -3.14
C PHE A 306 -11.00 -19.76 -3.87
N GLU A 307 -12.09 -19.47 -4.57
CA GLU A 307 -12.76 -20.40 -5.48
C GLU A 307 -12.33 -20.16 -6.93
N LYS A 308 -11.90 -18.94 -7.25
CA LYS A 308 -11.48 -18.53 -8.60
C LYS A 308 -10.24 -17.63 -8.52
N ALA A 309 -9.34 -17.80 -9.49
CA ALA A 309 -8.20 -16.92 -9.69
C ALA A 309 -8.20 -16.44 -11.15
N TYR A 310 -8.19 -15.12 -11.35
CA TYR A 310 -8.08 -14.50 -12.65
C TYR A 310 -6.74 -13.79 -12.76
N ILE A 311 -5.81 -14.45 -13.47
CA ILE A 311 -4.46 -13.95 -13.72
C ILE A 311 -4.26 -14.01 -15.24
N PRO A 312 -3.92 -12.88 -15.91
CA PRO A 312 -3.60 -12.90 -17.33
C PRO A 312 -2.40 -13.80 -17.62
N LEU A 313 -2.40 -14.46 -18.78
CA LEU A 313 -1.27 -15.30 -19.18
C LEU A 313 0.01 -14.46 -19.34
N ASN A 314 1.13 -14.96 -18.83
CA ASN A 314 2.42 -14.31 -19.00
C ASN A 314 3.03 -14.71 -20.34
N GLY A 315 2.88 -13.84 -21.35
CA GLY A 315 3.44 -14.06 -22.69
C GLY A 315 4.97 -14.17 -22.76
N ARG A 316 5.70 -13.94 -21.65
CA ARG A 316 7.17 -14.13 -21.56
C ARG A 316 7.57 -15.55 -21.14
N LEU A 317 6.63 -16.36 -20.64
CA LEU A 317 6.87 -17.77 -20.36
C LEU A 317 6.94 -18.56 -21.67
N SER A 318 8.12 -18.63 -22.26
CA SER A 318 8.44 -19.75 -23.14
C SER A 318 8.52 -21.00 -22.26
N LEU A 319 7.51 -21.88 -22.32
CA LEU A 319 7.56 -23.18 -21.66
C LEU A 319 8.74 -23.97 -22.27
N PRO A 320 9.85 -24.22 -21.55
CA PRO A 320 11.03 -24.80 -22.18
C PRO A 320 10.85 -26.28 -22.56
N GLU A 321 9.77 -26.95 -22.15
CA GLU A 321 9.61 -28.41 -22.35
C GLU A 321 8.17 -28.90 -22.56
N SER A 322 7.18 -28.03 -22.77
CA SER A 322 5.87 -28.52 -23.20
C SER A 322 5.86 -28.58 -24.72
N GLY A 323 5.70 -29.77 -25.33
CA GLY A 323 5.49 -29.97 -26.77
C GLY A 323 4.20 -29.35 -27.33
N CYS A 324 3.70 -28.28 -26.70
CA CYS A 324 2.50 -27.53 -27.00
C CYS A 324 2.93 -26.13 -27.48
N PRO A 325 2.87 -25.85 -28.79
CA PRO A 325 3.22 -24.52 -29.31
C PRO A 325 2.26 -23.46 -28.76
N LEU A 326 2.75 -22.30 -28.32
CA LEU A 326 1.91 -21.16 -27.92
C LEU A 326 1.65 -20.24 -29.13
N ASN A 327 0.48 -19.58 -29.21
CA ASN A 327 0.23 -18.52 -30.21
C ASN A 327 0.82 -17.15 -29.76
N ALA A 328 0.60 -16.10 -30.57
CA ALA A 328 1.10 -14.75 -30.30
C ALA A 328 0.52 -14.14 -29.01
N GLU A 329 -0.60 -14.68 -28.53
CA GLU A 329 -1.30 -14.30 -27.31
C GLU A 329 -0.93 -15.19 -26.10
N GLY A 330 0.04 -16.10 -26.24
CA GLY A 330 0.49 -17.01 -25.17
C GLY A 330 -0.47 -18.17 -24.88
N ILE A 331 -1.47 -18.40 -25.74
CA ILE A 331 -2.45 -19.48 -25.58
C ILE A 331 -1.87 -20.79 -26.13
N PRO A 332 -1.93 -21.89 -25.36
CA PRO A 332 -1.52 -23.21 -25.83
C PRO A 332 -2.33 -23.65 -27.06
N CYS A 333 -1.65 -23.90 -28.16
CA CYS A 333 -2.22 -24.47 -29.38
C CYS A 333 -2.00 -25.98 -29.38
N CYS A 334 -2.97 -26.74 -29.91
CA CYS A 334 -2.80 -28.18 -30.09
C CYS A 334 -1.46 -28.49 -30.78
N PRO A 335 -0.69 -29.48 -30.28
CA PRO A 335 0.44 -30.02 -31.02
C PRO A 335 -0.03 -30.45 -32.41
N LYS A 336 0.77 -30.17 -33.45
CA LYS A 336 0.50 -30.66 -34.80
C LYS A 336 0.60 -32.18 -34.89
#